data_AF-A0AA49JRT7-F1
#
_entry.id   AF-A0AA49JRT7-F1
#
_cell.length_a   1.000
_cell.length_b   1.000
_cell.length_c   1.000
_cell.angle_alpha   90.00
_cell.angle_beta   90.00
_cell.angle_gamma   90.00
#
_symmetry.space_group_name_H-M   'P 1'
#
loop_
_entity.id
_entity.type
_entity.pdbx_description
1 polymer ?
#
loop_
_entity_poly.entity_id
_entity_poly.type
_entity_poly.pdbx_seq_one_letter_code
_entity_poly.pdbx_strand_id
1 'polypeptide(L)'
;MAEALRSYSFIADTDSLEAFRRLRHGWAAWELAEGEFRVRLRSGGTVRAHVDRAEIETGFEVSCVVADFLPDSEALPARDSAFTSNGNDVVVFRGVTWLERRPDLGPDHTIQFSGIPGIELPDDAVAKCDFTDAIAVVSESGSLVVRLALRPGWLEVVEDAEEVSKFFALRGYA
;
A
#
# COMPACT_ATOMS: atom_id res chain seq x y z
N MET A 1 -3.67 -7.18 -35.65
CA MET A 1 -3.70 -5.88 -34.93
C MET A 1 -3.16 -6.18 -33.54
N ALA A 2 -2.12 -5.49 -33.09
CA ALA A 2 -1.71 -5.60 -31.68
C ALA A 2 -2.90 -5.18 -30.83
N GLU A 3 -3.25 -6.00 -29.84
CA GLU A 3 -4.32 -5.66 -28.92
C GLU A 3 -3.84 -4.48 -28.07
N ALA A 4 -4.67 -3.45 -27.95
CA ALA A 4 -4.30 -2.28 -27.15
C ALA A 4 -4.18 -2.69 -25.68
N LEU A 5 -3.12 -2.23 -25.00
CA LEU A 5 -2.89 -2.45 -23.57
C LEU A 5 -4.11 -1.98 -22.77
N ARG A 6 -4.78 -2.91 -22.09
CA ARG A 6 -5.90 -2.57 -21.19
C ARG A 6 -5.35 -1.96 -19.91
N SER A 7 -5.97 -0.88 -19.44
CA SER A 7 -5.48 -0.12 -18.28
C SER A 7 -6.57 0.03 -17.23
N TYR A 8 -6.25 -0.36 -16.00
CA TYR A 8 -7.15 -0.35 -14.85
C TYR A 8 -6.53 0.43 -13.68
N SER A 9 -7.36 0.72 -12.67
CA SER A 9 -6.93 1.36 -11.43
C SER A 9 -7.69 0.74 -10.26
N PHE A 10 -6.97 0.25 -9.26
CA PHE A 10 -7.50 -0.28 -8.01
C PHE A 10 -6.75 0.37 -6.85
N ILE A 11 -7.11 1.61 -6.56
CA ILE A 11 -6.43 2.48 -5.60
C ILE A 11 -7.31 2.71 -4.36
N ALA A 12 -6.69 3.11 -3.25
CA ALA A 12 -7.39 3.57 -2.06
C ALA A 12 -8.45 4.62 -2.44
N ASP A 13 -9.68 4.37 -2.02
CA ASP A 13 -10.83 5.22 -2.27
C ASP A 13 -10.84 6.46 -1.36
N THR A 14 -11.86 7.30 -1.52
CA THR A 14 -11.98 8.54 -0.75
C THR A 14 -11.98 8.27 0.76
N ASP A 15 -12.71 7.26 1.21
CA ASP A 15 -12.85 6.92 2.64
C ASP A 15 -11.52 6.42 3.21
N SER A 16 -10.80 5.58 2.47
CA SER A 16 -9.45 5.14 2.80
C SER A 16 -8.47 6.31 2.89
N LEU A 17 -8.50 7.21 1.91
CA LEU A 17 -7.64 8.40 1.90
C LEU A 17 -7.95 9.33 3.08
N GLU A 18 -9.22 9.47 3.46
CA GLU A 18 -9.61 10.21 4.66
C GLU A 18 -9.14 9.53 5.95
N ALA A 19 -9.23 8.20 6.05
CA ALA A 19 -8.68 7.45 7.16
C ALA A 19 -7.16 7.64 7.27
N PHE A 20 -6.42 7.52 6.16
CA PHE A 20 -4.97 7.77 6.14
C PHE A 20 -4.61 9.20 6.54
N ARG A 21 -5.39 10.21 6.13
CA ARG A 21 -5.15 11.61 6.54
C ARG A 21 -5.20 11.78 8.06
N ARG A 22 -5.98 10.96 8.78
CA ARG A 22 -6.03 11.03 10.25
C ARG A 22 -4.74 10.58 10.92
N LEU A 23 -3.89 9.80 10.23
CA LEU A 23 -2.55 9.44 10.70
C LEU A 23 -1.62 10.67 10.86
N ARG A 24 -1.99 11.83 10.30
CA ARG A 24 -1.32 13.11 10.54
C ARG A 24 -1.45 13.60 11.99
N HIS A 25 -2.42 13.08 12.75
CA HIS A 25 -2.58 13.38 14.18
C HIS A 25 -1.63 12.53 15.03
N GLY A 26 -1.45 12.94 16.29
CA GLY A 26 -0.61 12.20 17.23
C GLY A 26 -1.13 10.81 17.58
N TRP A 27 -0.24 9.82 17.57
CA TRP A 27 -0.56 8.42 17.85
C TRP A 27 -0.42 8.13 19.35
N ALA A 28 -1.40 7.39 19.88
CA ALA A 28 -1.39 6.90 21.25
C ALA A 28 -0.76 5.50 21.33
N ALA A 29 -0.99 4.67 20.33
CA ALA A 29 -0.43 3.33 20.17
C ALA A 29 -0.60 2.87 18.72
N TRP A 30 0.17 1.87 18.30
CA TRP A 30 -0.03 1.19 17.03
C TRP A 30 0.47 -0.25 17.08
N GLU A 31 -0.04 -1.10 16.20
CA GLU A 31 0.40 -2.48 16.03
C GLU A 31 0.27 -2.95 14.58
N LEU A 32 0.98 -4.04 14.27
CA LEU A 32 0.73 -4.88 13.10
C LEU A 32 0.30 -6.25 13.62
N ALA A 33 -0.97 -6.60 13.44
CA ALA A 33 -1.53 -7.86 13.94
C ALA A 33 -2.51 -8.43 12.92
N GLU A 34 -2.46 -9.74 12.70
CA GLU A 34 -3.38 -10.47 11.80
C GLU A 34 -3.42 -9.92 10.35
N GLY A 35 -2.33 -9.32 9.89
CA GLY A 35 -2.23 -8.73 8.55
C GLY A 35 -2.78 -7.31 8.45
N GLU A 36 -3.24 -6.72 9.56
CA GLU A 36 -3.74 -5.35 9.64
C GLU A 36 -2.78 -4.46 10.42
N PHE A 37 -2.62 -3.22 9.95
CA PHE A 37 -1.90 -2.18 10.65
C PHE A 37 -2.90 -1.25 11.32
N ARG A 38 -2.85 -1.19 12.65
CA ARG A 38 -3.82 -0.41 13.45
C ARG A 38 -3.10 0.68 14.22
N VAL A 39 -3.67 1.88 14.20
CA VAL A 39 -3.17 3.06 14.91
C VAL A 39 -4.28 3.66 15.73
N ARG A 40 -4.12 3.67 17.04
CA ARG A 40 -4.99 4.42 17.95
C ARG A 40 -4.52 5.86 18.03
N LEU A 41 -5.40 6.80 17.72
CA LEU A 41 -5.08 8.22 17.74
C LEU A 41 -5.26 8.80 19.15
N ARG A 42 -4.45 9.80 19.51
CA ARG A 42 -4.60 10.56 20.76
C ARG A 42 -5.85 11.43 20.76
N SER A 43 -6.32 11.83 19.58
CA SER A 43 -7.60 12.52 19.37
C SER A 43 -8.82 11.60 19.52
N GLY A 44 -8.61 10.29 19.67
CA GLY A 44 -9.66 9.28 19.71
C GLY A 44 -9.86 8.56 18.36
N GLY A 45 -10.37 7.34 18.47
CA GLY A 45 -10.60 6.43 17.36
C GLY A 45 -9.34 5.71 16.88
N THR A 46 -9.55 4.81 15.93
CA THR A 46 -8.53 3.90 15.40
C THR A 46 -8.52 3.96 13.88
N VAL A 47 -7.36 4.18 13.28
CA VAL A 47 -7.16 3.97 11.84
C VAL A 47 -6.70 2.54 11.64
N ARG A 48 -7.39 1.79 10.78
CA ARG A 48 -7.07 0.39 10.45
C ARG A 48 -6.76 0.29 8.98
N ALA A 49 -5.49 0.11 8.64
CA ALA A 49 -5.06 -0.23 7.28
C ALA A 49 -5.06 -1.76 7.10
N HIS A 50 -5.56 -2.21 5.96
CA HIS A 50 -5.64 -3.63 5.61
C HIS A 50 -5.52 -3.83 4.10
N VAL A 51 -5.46 -5.09 3.67
CA VAL A 51 -5.40 -5.44 2.25
C VAL A 51 -6.80 -5.71 1.72
N ASP A 52 -7.20 -4.96 0.69
CA ASP A 52 -8.34 -5.31 -0.16
C ASP A 52 -7.84 -6.03 -1.42
N ARG A 53 -8.65 -6.95 -1.95
CA ARG A 53 -8.30 -7.78 -3.11
C ARG A 53 -9.45 -7.81 -4.11
N ALA A 54 -9.12 -7.60 -5.37
CA ALA A 54 -10.06 -7.71 -6.46
C ALA A 54 -9.46 -8.50 -7.62
N GLU A 55 -10.28 -9.35 -8.24
CA GLU A 55 -10.02 -9.86 -9.59
C GLU A 55 -10.52 -8.81 -10.59
N ILE A 56 -9.60 -8.14 -11.27
CA ILE A 56 -9.90 -7.01 -12.17
C ILE A 56 -10.45 -7.51 -13.50
N GLU A 57 -9.83 -8.58 -14.00
CA GLU A 57 -10.32 -9.42 -15.09
C GLU A 57 -9.90 -10.86 -14.80
N THR A 58 -10.47 -11.84 -15.51
CA THR A 58 -10.19 -13.26 -15.28
C THR A 58 -8.69 -13.55 -15.26
N GLY A 59 -8.18 -14.05 -14.13
CA GLY A 59 -6.77 -14.36 -13.94
C GLY A 59 -5.86 -13.15 -13.68
N PHE A 60 -6.43 -11.96 -13.46
CA PHE A 60 -5.70 -10.75 -13.06
C PHE A 60 -6.15 -10.27 -11.68
N GLU A 61 -5.48 -10.76 -10.63
CA GLU A 61 -5.78 -10.39 -9.24
C GLU A 61 -4.89 -9.25 -8.76
N VAL A 62 -5.47 -8.27 -8.08
CA VAL A 62 -4.73 -7.11 -7.55
C VAL A 62 -5.04 -6.93 -6.08
N SER A 63 -3.99 -6.70 -5.29
CA SER A 63 -4.09 -6.35 -3.87
C SER A 63 -3.83 -4.85 -3.68
N CYS A 64 -4.61 -4.21 -2.83
CA CYS A 64 -4.55 -2.78 -2.57
C CYS A 64 -4.49 -2.52 -1.07
N VAL A 65 -3.67 -1.57 -0.64
CA VAL A 65 -3.67 -1.06 0.73
C VAL A 65 -4.81 -0.04 0.86
N VAL A 66 -5.79 -0.37 1.70
CA VAL A 66 -6.96 0.46 2.02
C VAL A 66 -7.02 0.72 3.51
N ALA A 67 -7.91 1.60 3.96
CA ALA A 67 -8.08 1.84 5.39
C ALA A 67 -9.49 2.26 5.79
N ASP A 68 -9.82 1.96 7.04
CA ASP A 68 -11.03 2.44 7.70
C ASP A 68 -10.68 3.30 8.91
N PHE A 69 -11.62 4.17 9.29
CA PHE A 69 -11.60 4.82 10.60
C PHE A 69 -12.71 4.25 11.48
N LEU A 70 -12.31 3.72 12.63
CA LEU A 70 -13.19 3.22 13.67
C LEU A 70 -13.32 4.30 14.74
N PRO A 71 -14.52 4.88 14.97
CA PRO A 71 -14.71 5.91 15.99
C PRO A 71 -14.41 5.41 17.40
N ASP A 72 -14.70 4.14 17.66
CA ASP A 72 -14.38 3.50 18.93
C ASP A 72 -12.89 3.21 19.02
N SER A 73 -12.31 3.49 20.19
CA SER A 73 -10.89 3.28 20.41
C SER A 73 -10.64 1.83 20.82
N GLU A 74 -9.94 1.08 19.97
CA GLU A 74 -9.53 -0.28 20.30
C GLU A 74 -8.42 -0.26 21.34
N ALA A 75 -8.42 -1.25 22.24
CA ALA A 75 -7.35 -1.40 23.21
C ALA A 75 -6.12 -2.00 22.54
N LEU A 76 -5.24 -1.14 22.03
CA LEU A 76 -3.94 -1.54 21.47
C LEU A 76 -2.86 -1.57 22.55
N PRO A 77 -1.88 -2.49 22.47
CA PRO A 77 -0.74 -2.51 23.37
C PRO A 77 0.02 -1.18 23.29
N ALA A 78 0.47 -0.68 24.45
CA ALA A 78 1.28 0.52 24.49
C ALA A 78 2.63 0.24 23.81
N ARG A 79 2.99 1.08 22.84
CA ARG A 79 4.24 1.02 22.11
C ARG A 79 4.83 2.42 22.02
N ASP A 80 6.13 2.55 22.26
CA ASP A 80 6.84 3.79 22.00
C ASP A 80 6.77 4.10 20.50
N SER A 81 6.43 5.35 20.18
CA SER A 81 6.18 5.77 18.80
C SER A 81 6.80 7.14 18.56
N ALA A 82 7.48 7.28 17.43
CA ALA A 82 7.98 8.57 16.93
C ALA A 82 6.84 9.51 16.49
N PHE A 83 5.61 9.02 16.40
CA PHE A 83 4.47 9.70 15.77
C PHE A 83 3.48 10.27 16.79
N THR A 84 3.94 10.60 18.00
CA THR A 84 3.06 11.03 19.12
C THR A 84 2.56 12.47 19.01
N SER A 85 3.24 13.30 18.22
CA SER A 85 2.87 14.70 17.97
C SER A 85 1.89 14.82 16.80
N ASN A 86 1.13 15.91 16.76
CA ASN A 86 0.41 16.29 15.54
C ASN A 86 1.41 16.78 14.49
N GLY A 87 1.05 16.63 13.22
CA GLY A 87 1.86 17.10 12.10
C GLY A 87 2.70 16.02 11.44
N ASN A 88 2.39 14.74 11.63
CA ASN A 88 2.99 13.70 10.80
C ASN A 88 2.61 13.96 9.33
N ASP A 89 3.55 13.74 8.42
CA ASP A 89 3.28 13.70 7.00
C ASP A 89 2.94 12.28 6.59
N VAL A 90 1.92 12.18 5.73
CA VAL A 90 1.39 10.90 5.26
C VAL A 90 1.45 10.92 3.74
N VAL A 91 2.16 9.95 3.16
CA VAL A 91 2.32 9.80 1.71
C VAL A 91 1.72 8.46 1.30
N VAL A 92 0.88 8.48 0.26
CA VAL A 92 0.27 7.28 -0.31
C VAL A 92 0.99 6.97 -1.62
N PHE A 93 1.50 5.75 -1.74
CA PHE A 93 2.25 5.30 -2.90
C PHE A 93 1.38 4.44 -3.80
N ARG A 94 1.65 4.53 -5.09
CA ARG A 94 1.09 3.64 -6.09
C ARG A 94 2.14 2.64 -6.52
N GLY A 95 1.73 1.40 -6.76
CA GLY A 95 2.45 0.40 -7.53
C GLY A 95 1.76 0.19 -8.88
N VAL A 96 2.40 -0.57 -9.76
CA VAL A 96 1.81 -1.06 -11.01
C VAL A 96 1.98 -2.56 -11.08
N THR A 97 0.93 -3.27 -11.50
CA THR A 97 0.99 -4.69 -11.83
C THR A 97 0.47 -4.87 -13.24
N TRP A 98 0.98 -5.86 -13.97
CA TRP A 98 0.60 -6.10 -15.35
C TRP A 98 0.66 -7.59 -15.70
N LEU A 99 -0.11 -7.96 -16.72
CA LEU A 99 -0.08 -9.28 -17.33
C LEU A 99 0.72 -9.24 -18.62
N GLU A 100 1.68 -10.15 -18.76
CA GLU A 100 2.42 -10.39 -20.00
C GLU A 100 1.98 -11.70 -20.63
N ARG A 101 1.84 -11.73 -21.96
CA ARG A 101 1.58 -12.96 -22.70
C ARG A 101 2.81 -13.84 -22.77
N ARG A 102 2.62 -15.14 -22.53
CA ARG A 102 3.66 -16.17 -22.62
C ARG A 102 3.27 -17.26 -23.60
N PRO A 103 3.30 -16.98 -24.91
CA PRO A 103 2.92 -17.93 -25.95
C PRO A 103 3.82 -19.18 -25.96
N ASP A 104 5.03 -19.07 -25.41
CA ASP A 104 5.96 -20.19 -25.19
C ASP A 104 5.46 -21.21 -24.16
N LEU A 105 4.58 -20.80 -23.24
CA LEU A 105 3.99 -21.65 -22.20
C LEU A 105 2.58 -22.13 -22.56
N GLY A 106 1.94 -21.51 -23.57
CA GLY A 106 0.63 -21.87 -24.09
C GLY A 106 -0.04 -20.68 -24.80
N PRO A 107 -0.99 -20.91 -25.71
CA PRO A 107 -1.57 -19.85 -26.56
C PRO A 107 -2.26 -18.74 -25.77
N ASP A 108 -2.84 -19.06 -24.60
CA ASP A 108 -3.56 -18.13 -23.73
C ASP A 108 -2.87 -17.93 -22.37
N HIS A 109 -1.61 -18.33 -22.23
CA HIS A 109 -0.91 -18.24 -20.95
C HIS A 109 -0.42 -16.81 -20.68
N THR A 110 -0.63 -16.34 -19.45
CA THR A 110 -0.14 -15.04 -18.98
C THR A 110 0.64 -15.20 -17.68
N ILE A 111 1.58 -14.29 -17.44
CA ILE A 111 2.26 -14.16 -16.14
C ILE A 111 1.99 -12.75 -15.61
N GLN A 112 1.71 -12.67 -14.31
CA GLN A 112 1.53 -11.42 -13.62
C GLN A 112 2.84 -10.94 -12.97
N PHE A 113 3.17 -9.68 -13.21
CA PHE A 113 4.32 -8.99 -12.63
C PHE A 113 3.90 -7.74 -11.86
N SER A 114 4.77 -7.25 -10.98
CA SER A 114 4.53 -6.04 -10.18
C SER A 114 5.81 -5.22 -10.05
N GLY A 115 5.65 -3.90 -9.97
CA GLY A 115 6.74 -2.95 -9.92
C GLY A 115 6.32 -1.55 -9.47
N ILE A 116 7.28 -0.62 -9.50
CA ILE A 116 7.04 0.80 -9.20
C ILE A 116 6.42 1.51 -10.42
N PRO A 117 5.63 2.58 -10.22
CA PRO A 117 5.07 3.35 -11.34
C PRO A 117 6.16 3.97 -12.21
N GLY A 118 5.87 4.12 -13.50
CA GLY A 118 6.76 4.77 -14.46
C GLY A 118 7.79 3.85 -15.12
N ILE A 119 7.78 2.55 -14.78
CA ILE A 119 8.53 1.55 -15.56
C ILE A 119 7.97 1.47 -17.00
N GLU A 120 8.87 1.26 -17.95
CA GLU A 120 8.48 0.93 -19.31
C GLU A 120 7.94 -0.50 -19.33
N LEU A 121 6.67 -0.67 -19.72
CA LEU A 121 6.06 -1.98 -19.82
C LEU A 121 6.50 -2.66 -21.13
N PRO A 122 6.78 -3.96 -21.11
CA PRO A 122 7.11 -4.71 -22.32
C PRO A 122 5.98 -4.69 -23.36
N ASP A 123 6.35 -4.87 -24.64
CA ASP A 123 5.41 -4.88 -25.77
C ASP A 123 4.37 -6.02 -25.70
N ASP A 124 4.66 -7.10 -24.98
CA ASP A 124 3.78 -8.24 -24.76
C ASP A 124 2.87 -8.08 -23.53
N ALA A 125 2.95 -6.95 -22.81
CA ALA A 125 2.00 -6.59 -21.78
C ALA A 125 0.60 -6.36 -22.39
N VAL A 126 -0.40 -7.06 -21.85
CA VAL A 126 -1.78 -7.03 -22.37
C VAL A 126 -2.76 -6.32 -21.45
N ALA A 127 -2.48 -6.28 -20.15
CA ALA A 127 -3.26 -5.54 -19.17
C ALA A 127 -2.34 -4.98 -18.10
N LYS A 128 -2.68 -3.80 -17.56
CA LYS A 128 -2.02 -3.21 -16.39
C LYS A 128 -3.04 -2.66 -15.40
N CYS A 129 -2.69 -2.64 -14.13
CA CYS A 129 -3.46 -2.03 -13.06
C CYS A 129 -2.54 -1.22 -12.15
N ASP A 130 -2.84 0.07 -12.00
CA ASP A 130 -2.23 0.89 -10.95
C ASP A 130 -2.98 0.65 -9.63
N PHE A 131 -2.25 0.46 -8.53
CA PHE A 131 -2.86 0.16 -7.23
C PHE A 131 -2.16 0.87 -6.09
N THR A 132 -2.83 1.06 -4.95
CA THR A 132 -2.17 1.61 -3.76
C THR A 132 -1.40 0.50 -3.07
N ASP A 133 -0.08 0.61 -3.03
CA ASP A 133 0.80 -0.50 -2.61
C ASP A 133 1.50 -0.24 -1.27
N ALA A 134 1.53 1.03 -0.85
CA ALA A 134 2.08 1.42 0.44
C ALA A 134 1.53 2.76 0.90
N ILE A 135 1.66 2.99 2.21
CA ILE A 135 1.64 4.31 2.83
C ILE A 135 2.95 4.52 3.57
N ALA A 136 3.41 5.76 3.67
CA ALA A 136 4.46 6.13 4.60
C ALA A 136 3.97 7.22 5.55
N VAL A 137 4.49 7.16 6.77
CA VAL A 137 4.26 8.17 7.79
C VAL A 137 5.61 8.69 8.25
N VAL A 138 5.80 9.99 8.20
CA VAL A 138 7.05 10.68 8.51
C VAL A 138 6.78 11.75 9.56
N SER A 139 7.65 11.82 10.57
CA SER A 139 7.68 12.89 11.56
C SER A 139 9.13 13.36 11.75
N GLU A 140 9.33 14.41 12.55
CA GLU A 140 10.68 14.87 12.93
C GLU A 140 11.47 13.79 13.69
N SER A 141 10.78 12.86 14.35
CA SER A 141 11.38 11.85 15.23
C SER A 141 11.54 10.48 14.57
N GLY A 142 11.02 10.27 13.35
CA GLY A 142 11.13 8.98 12.67
C GLY A 142 10.22 8.83 11.45
N SER A 143 10.38 7.71 10.76
CA SER A 143 9.62 7.37 9.56
C SER A 143 9.29 5.88 9.53
N LEU A 144 8.11 5.54 9.03
CA LEU A 144 7.74 4.15 8.75
C LEU A 144 7.05 4.04 7.39
N VAL A 145 7.11 2.84 6.82
CA VAL A 145 6.37 2.45 5.62
C VAL A 145 5.51 1.24 5.95
N VAL A 146 4.21 1.31 5.64
CA VAL A 146 3.31 0.16 5.65
C VAL A 146 3.05 -0.23 4.20
N ARG A 147 3.38 -1.46 3.82
CA ARG A 147 3.26 -1.91 2.43
C ARG A 147 2.70 -3.33 2.35
N LEU A 148 2.27 -3.73 1.15
CA LEU A 148 1.91 -5.13 0.88
C LEU A 148 3.11 -6.05 1.17
N ALA A 149 2.88 -7.10 1.95
CA ALA A 149 3.87 -8.12 2.23
C ALA A 149 3.96 -9.14 1.08
N LEU A 150 5.05 -9.91 1.04
CA LEU A 150 5.18 -11.05 0.13
C LEU A 150 4.13 -12.14 0.42
N ARG A 151 3.67 -12.25 1.67
CA ARG A 151 2.56 -13.13 2.04
C ARG A 151 1.24 -12.52 1.52
N PRO A 152 0.48 -13.23 0.67
CA PRO A 152 -0.77 -12.69 0.12
C PRO A 152 -1.76 -12.27 1.21
N GLY A 153 -2.35 -11.09 1.06
CA GLY A 153 -3.34 -10.54 1.99
C GLY A 153 -2.77 -9.96 3.29
N TRP A 154 -1.46 -9.81 3.41
CA TRP A 154 -0.81 -9.28 4.61
C TRP A 154 -0.13 -7.94 4.32
N LEU A 155 -0.12 -7.07 5.32
CA LEU A 155 0.75 -5.90 5.37
C LEU A 155 2.03 -6.23 6.13
N GLU A 156 3.09 -5.48 5.80
CA GLU A 156 4.31 -5.40 6.57
C GLU A 156 4.65 -3.95 6.91
N VAL A 157 5.33 -3.74 8.04
CA VAL A 157 5.78 -2.43 8.50
C VAL A 157 7.30 -2.41 8.47
N VAL A 158 7.86 -1.40 7.81
CA VAL A 158 9.29 -1.12 7.73
C VAL A 158 9.59 0.10 8.57
N GLU A 159 10.39 -0.06 9.62
CA GLU A 159 10.82 1.01 10.55
C GLU A 159 12.32 1.29 10.46
N ASP A 160 13.10 0.37 9.88
CA ASP A 160 14.54 0.56 9.73
C ASP A 160 14.82 1.75 8.80
N ALA A 161 15.62 2.71 9.28
CA ALA A 161 15.84 3.97 8.58
C ALA A 161 16.53 3.79 7.22
N GLU A 162 17.42 2.80 7.10
CA GLU A 162 18.10 2.51 5.83
C GLU A 162 17.13 1.89 4.82
N GLU A 163 16.28 0.97 5.26
CA GLU A 163 15.24 0.37 4.40
C GLU A 163 14.16 1.36 3.99
N VAL A 164 13.71 2.24 4.90
CA VAL A 164 12.76 3.32 4.57
C VAL A 164 13.38 4.30 3.57
N SER A 165 14.63 4.69 3.77
CA SER A 165 15.34 5.57 2.82
C SER A 165 15.48 4.94 1.43
N LYS A 166 15.85 3.65 1.37
CA LYS A 166 15.88 2.89 0.10
C LYS A 166 14.50 2.86 -0.57
N PHE A 167 13.44 2.65 0.21
CA PHE A 167 12.07 2.66 -0.32
C PHE A 167 11.73 4.00 -0.95
N PHE A 168 12.01 5.12 -0.27
CA PHE A 168 11.77 6.46 -0.81
C PHE A 168 12.59 6.76 -2.06
N ALA A 169 13.87 6.40 -2.07
CA ALA A 169 14.75 6.58 -3.22
C ALA A 169 14.22 5.84 -4.46
N LEU A 170 13.74 4.60 -4.29
CA LEU A 170 13.08 3.83 -5.37
C LEU A 170 11.80 4.49 -5.88
N ARG A 171 11.16 5.35 -5.09
CA ARG A 171 9.95 6.11 -5.46
C ARG A 171 10.26 7.52 -5.97
N GLY A 172 11.54 7.88 -6.13
CA GLY A 172 11.95 9.20 -6.59
C GLY A 172 11.93 10.28 -5.52
N TYR A 173 11.85 9.91 -4.24
CA TYR A 173 11.98 10.83 -3.10
C TYR A 173 13.41 10.68 -2.54
N ALA A 174 14.21 11.75 -2.64
CA ALA A 174 15.60 11.81 -2.19
C ALA A 174 15.78 12.90 -1.13
#